data_AF-Q8GRQ5-F1
#
_entry.id   AF-Q8GRQ5-F1
#
_cell.length_a   1.000
_cell.length_b   1.000
_cell.length_c   1.000
_cell.angle_alpha   90.00
_cell.angle_beta   90.00
_cell.angle_gamma   90.00
#
_symmetry.space_group_name_H-M   'P 1'
#
loop_
_entity.id
_entity.type
_entity.pdbx_description
1 polymer ?
#
loop_
_entity_poly.entity_id
_entity_poly.type
_entity_poly.pdbx_seq_one_letter_code
_entity_poly.pdbx_strand_id
1 'polypeptide(L)'
;GEPGLGGANQDPVIPKVSKTLEIHSFFVFWQKIRVDGEVNRARCMPQKPTLVGAKTSGCEVLLFDYAKHAANPQTSECDPDLRLLGHDKEGYGLSWSPFKEGYLLSGSQDKKICLWDVSAAPQDKVLNAMFVYE
;
A
#
# COMPACT_ATOMS: atom_id res chain seq x y z
N GLY A 1 -0.94 -71.30 -47.07
CA GLY A 1 0.43 -71.22 -46.55
C GLY A 1 0.40 -70.31 -45.34
N GLU A 2 0.86 -70.82 -44.20
CA GLU A 2 1.40 -69.98 -43.11
C GLU A 2 2.70 -69.32 -43.58
N PRO A 3 3.15 -68.15 -43.06
CA PRO A 3 3.56 -67.91 -41.67
C PRO A 3 3.17 -66.49 -41.15
N GLY A 4 3.41 -66.04 -39.92
CA GLY A 4 4.24 -66.54 -38.85
C GLY A 4 4.13 -65.67 -37.58
N LEU A 5 4.91 -66.12 -36.59
CA LEU A 5 5.03 -65.67 -35.21
C LEU A 5 5.58 -64.24 -35.04
N GLY A 6 5.22 -63.63 -33.90
CA GLY A 6 6.15 -62.83 -33.11
C GLY A 6 5.71 -61.39 -32.82
N GLY A 7 5.72 -61.00 -31.55
CA GLY A 7 5.62 -59.58 -31.20
C GLY A 7 5.29 -59.33 -29.73
N ALA A 8 6.33 -59.12 -28.95
CA ALA A 8 6.38 -58.82 -27.52
C ALA A 8 5.33 -57.84 -26.97
N ASN A 9 4.95 -58.14 -25.72
CA ASN A 9 4.32 -57.26 -24.74
C ASN A 9 4.98 -55.87 -24.73
N GLN A 10 4.21 -54.82 -24.97
CA GLN A 10 4.60 -53.44 -24.66
C GLN A 10 3.50 -52.83 -23.80
N ASP A 11 3.77 -52.71 -22.50
CA ASP A 11 2.97 -51.88 -21.62
C ASP A 11 2.94 -50.44 -22.18
N PRO A 12 1.81 -49.72 -22.09
CA PRO A 12 1.75 -48.35 -22.57
C PRO A 12 2.70 -47.49 -21.72
N VAL A 13 3.73 -46.94 -22.36
CA VAL A 13 4.57 -45.89 -21.77
C VAL A 13 3.70 -44.66 -21.58
N ILE A 14 3.20 -44.47 -20.35
CA ILE A 14 2.51 -43.24 -19.94
C ILE A 14 3.56 -42.11 -20.02
N PRO A 15 3.36 -41.05 -20.83
CA PRO A 15 4.23 -39.90 -20.78
C PRO A 15 4.10 -39.27 -19.39
N LYS A 16 5.17 -39.31 -18.59
CA LYS A 16 5.29 -38.42 -17.43
C LYS A 16 5.47 -37.01 -17.99
N VAL A 17 4.35 -36.35 -18.30
CA VAL A 17 4.33 -34.90 -18.49
C VAL A 17 4.58 -34.31 -17.10
N SER A 18 5.85 -34.02 -16.84
CA SER A 18 6.24 -33.10 -15.77
C SER A 18 5.55 -31.77 -16.07
N LYS A 19 4.42 -31.51 -15.40
CA LYS A 19 3.81 -30.18 -15.42
C LYS A 19 4.81 -29.22 -14.81
N THR A 20 5.54 -28.50 -15.65
CA THR A 20 6.17 -27.24 -15.25
C THR A 20 5.04 -26.36 -14.71
N LEU A 21 5.08 -26.05 -13.41
CA LEU A 21 4.18 -25.05 -12.85
C LEU A 21 4.56 -23.69 -13.45
N GLU A 22 3.81 -23.26 -14.45
CA GLU A 22 3.80 -21.85 -14.83
C GLU A 22 3.12 -21.08 -13.69
N ILE A 23 3.92 -20.41 -12.87
CA ILE A 23 3.43 -19.51 -11.82
C ILE A 23 2.79 -18.32 -12.52
N HIS A 24 1.51 -18.43 -12.85
CA HIS A 24 0.70 -17.29 -13.25
C HIS A 24 0.49 -16.44 -11.99
N SER A 25 1.16 -15.28 -11.94
CA SER A 25 0.91 -14.31 -10.88
C SER A 25 -0.50 -13.75 -11.06
N PHE A 26 -1.45 -14.21 -10.24
CA PHE A 26 -2.80 -13.65 -10.19
C PHE A 26 -2.76 -12.36 -9.37
N PHE A 27 -2.85 -11.23 -10.05
CA PHE A 27 -2.97 -9.92 -9.40
C PHE A 27 -4.46 -9.58 -9.24
N VAL A 28 -4.91 -9.41 -8.00
CA VAL A 28 -6.30 -9.10 -7.66
C VAL A 28 -6.33 -7.82 -6.82
N PHE A 29 -7.15 -6.85 -7.24
CA PHE A 29 -7.44 -5.66 -6.45
C PHE A 29 -8.47 -6.02 -5.36
N TRP A 30 -8.06 -5.94 -4.10
CA TRP A 30 -8.93 -6.26 -2.96
C TRP A 30 -9.62 -5.05 -2.35
N GLN A 31 -9.07 -3.85 -2.54
CA GLN A 31 -9.61 -2.63 -1.94
C GLN A 31 -9.23 -1.39 -2.74
N LYS A 32 -10.11 -0.38 -2.74
CA LYS A 32 -9.86 0.94 -3.30
C LYS A 32 -10.32 1.99 -2.29
N ILE A 33 -9.44 2.93 -1.97
CA ILE A 33 -9.71 4.08 -1.12
C ILE A 33 -9.66 5.33 -2.00
N ARG A 34 -10.65 6.21 -1.88
CA ARG A 34 -10.68 7.49 -2.59
C ARG A 34 -9.79 8.48 -1.87
N VAL A 35 -9.02 9.21 -2.67
CA VAL A 35 -8.08 10.24 -2.22
C VAL A 35 -8.27 11.46 -3.11
N ASP A 36 -8.27 12.65 -2.52
CA ASP A 36 -8.33 13.90 -3.27
C ASP A 36 -6.96 14.21 -3.89
N GLY A 37 -6.96 14.41 -5.21
CA GLY A 37 -5.74 14.71 -5.98
C GLY A 37 -4.91 13.48 -6.34
N GLU A 38 -3.77 13.74 -6.97
CA GLU A 38 -2.83 12.68 -7.35
C GLU A 38 -2.05 12.21 -6.11
N VAL A 39 -1.88 10.89 -5.96
CA VAL A 39 -1.07 10.32 -4.88
C VAL A 39 0.39 10.27 -5.31
N ASN A 40 1.18 11.25 -4.87
CA ASN A 40 2.62 11.36 -5.14
C ASN A 40 3.43 10.24 -4.45
N ARG A 41 3.06 9.90 -3.21
CA ARG A 41 3.72 8.83 -2.44
C ARG A 41 2.81 8.29 -1.35
N ALA A 42 2.70 6.96 -1.26
CA ALA A 42 2.08 6.28 -0.14
C ALA A 42 3.08 5.35 0.56
N ARG A 43 3.04 5.29 1.90
CA ARG A 43 3.87 4.41 2.73
C ARG A 43 3.07 3.88 3.91
N CYS A 44 3.16 2.58 4.14
CA CYS A 44 2.64 1.96 5.36
C CYS A 44 3.57 2.24 6.54
N MET A 45 2.97 2.38 7.71
CA MET A 45 3.70 2.48 8.96
C MET A 45 4.30 1.11 9.33
N PRO A 46 5.61 1.01 9.63
CA PRO A 46 6.27 -0.27 9.89
C PRO A 46 5.65 -1.09 11.04
N GLN A 47 5.25 -0.41 12.12
CA GLN A 47 4.73 -1.04 13.34
C GLN A 47 3.23 -1.35 13.23
N LYS A 48 2.48 -0.56 12.44
CA LYS A 48 1.04 -0.76 12.18
C LYS A 48 0.75 -0.69 10.68
N PRO A 49 0.96 -1.78 9.92
CA PRO A 49 0.87 -1.77 8.46
C PRO A 49 -0.51 -1.42 7.89
N THR A 50 -1.58 -1.46 8.70
CA THR A 50 -2.91 -1.03 8.27
C THR A 50 -3.01 0.49 8.08
N LEU A 51 -2.16 1.24 8.79
CA LEU A 51 -2.09 2.68 8.68
C LEU A 51 -1.13 3.07 7.55
N VAL A 52 -1.67 3.81 6.58
CA VAL A 52 -0.96 4.27 5.39
C VAL A 52 -0.98 5.78 5.37
N GLY A 53 0.21 6.38 5.28
CA GLY A 53 0.36 7.79 4.99
C GLY A 53 0.49 8.03 3.50
N ALA A 54 -0.16 9.08 3.00
CA ALA A 54 -0.15 9.47 1.60
C ALA A 54 0.16 10.97 1.46
N LYS A 55 1.17 11.30 0.65
CA LYS A 55 1.34 12.64 0.08
C LYS A 55 0.56 12.71 -1.20
N THR A 56 -0.23 13.78 -1.33
CA THR A 56 -0.97 14.08 -2.55
C THR A 56 -0.41 15.33 -3.23
N SER A 57 -1.10 15.79 -4.28
CA SER A 57 -0.89 17.11 -4.88
C SER A 57 -1.39 18.28 -4.01
N GLY A 58 -1.97 18.00 -2.83
CA GLY A 58 -2.30 19.00 -1.82
C GLY A 58 -1.12 19.34 -0.90
N CYS A 59 -1.31 20.32 -0.03
CA CYS A 59 -0.32 20.66 1.00
C CYS A 59 -0.32 19.68 2.18
N GLU A 60 -1.46 19.05 2.46
CA GLU A 60 -1.64 18.14 3.59
C GLU A 60 -0.96 16.76 3.35
N VAL A 61 -0.74 16.03 4.44
CA VAL A 61 -0.49 14.57 4.38
C VAL A 61 -1.73 13.86 4.91
N LEU A 62 -2.21 12.85 4.18
CA LEU A 62 -3.42 12.12 4.55
C LEU A 62 -3.05 10.76 5.15
N LEU A 63 -3.73 10.35 6.21
CA LEU A 63 -3.61 9.01 6.78
C LEU A 63 -4.90 8.22 6.57
N PHE A 64 -4.76 6.95 6.24
CA PHE A 64 -5.85 6.00 6.04
C PHE A 64 -5.54 4.69 6.76
N ASP A 65 -6.49 4.18 7.53
CA ASP A 65 -6.48 2.85 8.12
C ASP A 65 -7.35 1.93 7.26
N TYR A 66 -6.73 1.23 6.31
CA TYR A 66 -7.49 0.49 5.30
C TYR A 66 -8.34 -0.64 5.91
N ALA A 67 -7.99 -1.14 7.09
CA ALA A 67 -8.81 -2.13 7.81
C ALA A 67 -10.17 -1.54 8.21
N LYS A 68 -10.22 -0.27 8.61
CA LYS A 68 -11.49 0.42 8.91
C LYS A 68 -12.28 0.69 7.63
N HIS A 69 -11.60 1.12 6.57
CA HIS A 69 -12.23 1.35 5.28
C HIS A 69 -12.72 0.07 4.59
N ALA A 70 -12.23 -1.10 4.98
CA ALA A 70 -12.75 -2.38 4.49
C ALA A 70 -14.11 -2.69 5.13
N ALA A 71 -14.27 -2.37 6.42
CA ALA A 71 -15.53 -2.50 7.12
C ALA A 71 -16.55 -1.42 6.71
N ASN A 72 -16.08 -0.20 6.50
CA ASN A 72 -16.91 0.95 6.09
C ASN A 72 -16.32 1.60 4.82
N PRO A 73 -16.67 1.08 3.63
CA PRO A 73 -16.22 1.65 2.37
C PRO A 73 -16.69 3.09 2.19
N GLN A 74 -15.82 3.96 1.65
CA GLN A 74 -16.18 5.34 1.35
C GLN A 74 -17.29 5.40 0.29
N THR A 75 -18.36 6.15 0.58
CA THR A 75 -19.56 6.22 -0.27
C THR A 75 -19.38 7.14 -1.48
N SER A 76 -18.82 8.34 -1.30
CA SER A 76 -18.63 9.31 -2.40
C SER A 76 -17.34 10.14 -2.33
N GLU A 77 -16.92 10.57 -1.14
CA GLU A 77 -15.86 11.57 -0.97
C GLU A 77 -14.59 11.00 -0.31
N CYS A 78 -13.49 11.75 -0.41
CA CYS A 78 -12.26 11.48 0.32
C CYS A 78 -12.47 11.74 1.82
N ASP A 79 -12.54 10.67 2.60
CA ASP A 79 -12.64 10.72 4.06
C ASP A 79 -11.38 10.07 4.66
N PRO A 80 -10.31 10.84 4.90
CA PRO A 80 -9.12 10.34 5.59
C PRO A 80 -9.39 10.12 7.08
N ASP A 81 -8.66 9.20 7.70
CA ASP A 81 -8.66 9.04 9.16
C ASP A 81 -8.02 10.25 9.84
N LEU A 82 -6.94 10.79 9.25
CA LEU A 82 -6.26 11.99 9.73
C LEU A 82 -5.74 12.88 8.59
N ARG A 83 -5.80 14.19 8.79
CA ARG A 83 -5.18 15.24 7.97
C ARG A 83 -4.04 15.87 8.74
N LEU A 84 -2.84 15.78 8.20
CA LEU A 84 -1.63 16.33 8.79
C LEU A 84 -1.30 17.68 8.14
N LEU A 85 -1.35 18.74 8.95
CA LEU A 85 -1.07 20.12 8.53
C LEU A 85 0.36 20.54 8.87
N GLY A 86 0.89 21.49 8.13
CA GLY A 86 2.21 22.10 8.38
C GLY A 86 2.95 22.54 7.13
N HIS A 87 2.63 21.92 5.98
CA HIS A 87 3.16 22.32 4.69
C HIS A 87 2.25 23.33 3.98
N ASP A 88 2.85 24.14 3.12
CA ASP A 88 2.16 25.13 2.29
C ASP A 88 2.07 24.70 0.82
N LYS A 89 2.80 23.64 0.44
CA LYS A 89 2.88 23.12 -0.93
C LYS A 89 2.87 21.59 -0.95
N GLU A 90 2.67 21.03 -2.14
CA GLU A 90 2.82 19.61 -2.38
C GLU A 90 4.28 19.12 -2.28
N GLY A 91 4.45 17.82 -2.16
CA GLY A 91 5.77 17.21 -2.14
C GLY A 91 5.74 15.69 -2.22
N TYR A 92 6.93 15.12 -2.36
CA TYR A 92 7.14 13.69 -2.51
C TYR A 92 7.81 13.05 -1.28
N GLY A 93 8.35 13.86 -0.37
CA GLY A 93 9.05 13.37 0.82
C GLY A 93 8.05 12.80 1.82
N LEU A 94 8.17 11.52 2.14
CA LEU A 94 7.35 10.85 3.14
C LEU A 94 8.11 9.65 3.71
N SER A 95 8.30 9.62 5.03
CA SER A 95 9.00 8.53 5.73
C SER A 95 8.47 8.33 7.13
N TRP A 96 8.01 7.12 7.43
CA TRP A 96 7.73 6.68 8.79
C TRP A 96 9.02 6.39 9.55
N SER A 97 9.02 6.63 10.86
CA SER A 97 10.11 6.22 11.73
C SER A 97 10.03 4.71 12.00
N PRO A 98 11.09 3.93 11.75
CA PRO A 98 11.12 2.52 12.13
C PRO A 98 11.36 2.35 13.64
N PHE A 99 11.89 3.37 14.32
CA PHE A 99 12.29 3.29 15.73
C PHE A 99 11.23 3.80 16.69
N LYS A 100 10.39 4.75 16.26
CA LYS A 100 9.34 5.34 17.09
C LYS A 100 8.01 5.21 16.38
N GLU A 101 7.12 4.45 17.01
CA GLU A 101 5.76 4.25 16.53
C GLU A 101 5.05 5.60 16.33
N GLY A 102 4.34 5.76 15.22
CA GLY A 102 3.53 6.92 14.92
C GLY A 102 4.28 8.17 14.46
N TYR A 103 5.62 8.16 14.46
CA TYR A 103 6.41 9.29 13.97
C TYR A 103 6.48 9.28 12.45
N LEU A 104 6.05 10.39 11.84
CA LEU A 104 6.04 10.57 10.38
C LEU A 104 6.77 11.86 10.02
N LEU A 105 7.71 11.76 9.09
CA LEU A 105 8.39 12.88 8.47
C LEU A 105 7.88 13.07 7.05
N SER A 106 7.68 14.33 6.66
CA SER A 106 7.43 14.68 5.26
C SER A 106 8.21 15.93 4.86
N GLY A 107 8.63 15.95 3.59
CA GLY A 107 9.35 17.06 2.99
C GLY A 107 8.62 17.54 1.74
N SER A 108 8.56 18.85 1.57
CA SER A 108 7.73 19.49 0.55
C SER A 108 8.49 20.53 -0.28
N GLN A 109 7.89 20.98 -1.39
CA GLN A 109 8.40 22.06 -2.24
C GLN A 109 8.37 23.44 -1.55
N ASP A 110 7.73 23.55 -0.40
CA ASP A 110 7.80 24.73 0.47
C ASP A 110 9.16 24.90 1.17
N LYS A 111 10.09 23.96 0.94
CA LYS A 111 11.43 23.91 1.55
C LYS A 111 11.41 23.60 3.04
N LYS A 112 10.29 23.09 3.56
CA LYS A 112 10.14 22.69 4.97
C LYS A 112 10.21 21.18 5.11
N ILE A 113 10.62 20.74 6.30
CA ILE A 113 10.43 19.37 6.77
C ILE A 113 9.49 19.42 7.95
N CYS A 114 8.40 18.66 7.91
CA CYS A 114 7.45 18.57 9.00
C CYS A 114 7.52 17.20 9.67
N LEU A 115 7.44 17.18 10.99
CA LEU A 115 7.38 15.99 11.84
C LEU A 115 6.05 15.95 12.58
N TRP A 116 5.35 14.83 12.50
CA TRP A 116 4.12 14.56 13.26
C TRP A 116 4.27 13.34 14.15
N ASP A 117 3.53 13.34 15.26
CA ASP A 117 3.24 12.17 16.08
C ASP A 117 1.76 11.80 15.91
N VAL A 118 1.48 10.81 15.07
CA VAL A 118 0.09 10.42 14.72
C VAL A 118 -0.62 9.68 15.86
N SER A 119 0.10 9.36 16.94
CA SER A 119 -0.49 8.81 18.18
C SER A 119 -1.04 9.91 19.10
N ALA A 120 -0.69 11.17 18.86
CA ALA A 120 -1.23 12.30 19.59
C ALA A 120 -2.75 12.43 19.36
N ALA A 121 -3.47 12.97 20.34
CA ALA A 121 -4.92 13.16 20.25
C ALA A 121 -5.25 14.19 19.14
N PRO A 122 -5.84 13.76 18.02
CA PRO A 122 -6.21 14.67 16.94
C PRO A 122 -7.47 15.45 17.33
N GLN A 123 -7.57 16.70 16.87
CA GLN A 123 -8.78 17.49 17.01
C GLN A 123 -9.51 17.49 15.67
N ASP A 124 -10.71 16.93 15.62
CA ASP A 124 -11.53 16.84 14.40
C ASP A 124 -10.80 16.19 13.21
N LYS A 125 -10.13 15.06 13.45
CA LYS A 125 -9.26 14.36 12.48
C LYS A 125 -8.09 15.20 11.93
N VAL A 126 -7.78 16.34 12.53
CA VAL A 126 -6.67 17.21 12.12
C VAL A 126 -5.53 17.13 13.14
N LEU A 127 -4.30 17.10 12.63
CA LEU A 127 -3.09 17.14 13.44
C LEU A 127 -2.07 18.12 12.84
N ASN A 128 -1.64 19.09 13.63
CA ASN A 128 -0.57 20.02 13.24
C ASN A 128 0.81 19.39 13.42
N ALA A 129 1.78 19.84 12.62
CA ALA A 129 3.17 19.43 12.75
C ALA A 129 3.68 19.76 14.16
N MET A 130 4.28 18.75 14.81
CA MET A 130 4.95 18.91 16.10
C MET A 130 6.21 19.76 15.95
N PHE A 131 6.93 19.57 14.84
CA PHE A 131 8.06 20.41 14.46
C PHE A 131 8.03 20.71 12.97
N VAL A 132 8.45 21.92 12.62
CA VAL A 132 8.69 22.38 11.25
C VAL A 132 10.13 22.86 11.19
N TYR A 133 10.92 22.28 10.29
CA TYR A 133 12.32 22.64 10.06
C TYR A 133 12.41 23.43 8.74
N GLU A 134 13.16 24.53 8.75
CA GLU A 134 13.36 25.47 7.62
C GLU A 134 14.85 25.69 7.33
#